data_AF-A0A542FSZ9-F1
#
_entry.id   AF-A0A542FSZ9-F1
#
_cell.length_a   1.000
_cell.length_b   1.000
_cell.length_c   1.000
_cell.angle_alpha   90.00
_cell.angle_beta   90.00
_cell.angle_gamma   90.00
#
_symmetry.space_group_name_H-M   'P 1'
#
loop_
_entity.id
_entity.type
_entity.pdbx_description
1 polymer ?
#
loop_
_entity_poly.entity_id
_entity_poly.type
_entity_poly.pdbx_seq_one_letter_code
_entity_poly.pdbx_strand_id
1 'polypeptide(L)'
;MTTSTTQSFLSECGLGHLPPAIRDRVSRGIRDELATRVGRALARELNDQQIAQFRQLHDRERDAVVAWVQENRPGFADDPLLDRIAARFSADAPRLVVLAEYAARTWLREHCPGRREVVRTEIAALRDEIMRDPSRFVPSDASPSRPNAYTTPQRDR
;
A
#
# COMPACT_ATOMS: atom_id res chain seq x y z
N MET A 1 -5.78 1.97 11.28
CA MET A 1 -5.10 0.70 10.92
C MET A 1 -3.60 0.95 11.06
N THR A 2 -3.15 1.26 12.28
CA THR A 2 -2.53 0.36 13.28
C THR A 2 -1.13 -0.10 12.85
N THR A 3 -0.17 0.76 13.18
CA THR A 3 1.29 0.53 13.19
C THR A 3 1.71 -0.82 13.77
N SER A 4 0.91 -1.41 14.67
CA SER A 4 1.15 -2.74 15.24
C SER A 4 1.26 -3.87 14.21
N THR A 5 0.46 -3.89 13.12
CA THR A 5 0.52 -4.98 12.13
C THR A 5 1.79 -4.91 11.29
N THR A 6 2.24 -3.70 10.96
CA THR A 6 3.48 -3.49 10.20
C THR A 6 4.71 -3.84 11.05
N GLN A 7 4.69 -3.51 12.35
CA GLN A 7 5.78 -3.86 13.25
C GLN A 7 5.89 -5.39 13.46
N SER A 8 4.76 -6.10 13.60
CA SER A 8 4.76 -7.56 13.63
C SER A 8 5.33 -8.14 12.34
N PHE A 9 4.90 -7.66 11.17
CA PHE A 9 5.40 -8.11 9.87
C PHE A 9 6.92 -7.94 9.72
N LEU A 10 7.47 -6.77 10.08
CA LEU A 10 8.91 -6.55 10.03
C LEU A 10 9.67 -7.46 10.99
N SER A 11 9.11 -7.72 12.17
CA SER A 11 9.72 -8.62 13.15
C SER A 11 9.74 -10.07 12.64
N GLU A 12 8.64 -10.53 12.02
CA GLU A 12 8.55 -11.84 11.36
C GLU A 12 9.57 -11.99 10.23
N CYS A 13 9.87 -10.90 9.51
CA CYS A 13 10.90 -10.87 8.47
C CYS A 13 12.35 -10.76 9.00
N GLY A 14 12.56 -10.71 10.32
CA GLY A 14 13.89 -10.50 10.93
C GLY A 14 14.38 -9.06 10.95
N LEU A 15 13.54 -8.09 10.55
CA LEU A 15 13.85 -6.66 10.44
C LEU A 15 13.41 -5.83 11.65
N GLY A 16 12.99 -6.46 12.74
CA GLY A 16 12.51 -5.79 13.95
C GLY A 16 13.56 -4.92 14.66
N HIS A 17 14.85 -5.19 14.42
CA HIS A 17 15.98 -4.51 15.05
C HIS A 17 16.39 -3.19 14.35
N LEU A 18 15.76 -2.85 13.22
CA LEU A 18 16.11 -1.66 12.46
C LEU A 18 15.85 -0.36 13.25
N PRO A 19 16.73 0.65 13.14
CA PRO A 19 16.49 1.98 13.70
C PRO A 19 15.17 2.58 13.20
N PRO A 20 14.45 3.39 14.00
CA PRO A 20 13.12 3.89 13.66
C PRO A 20 13.01 4.55 12.27
N ALA A 21 13.96 5.43 11.92
CA ALA A 21 13.97 6.11 10.63
C ALA A 21 14.13 5.14 9.44
N ILE A 22 14.99 4.13 9.59
CA ILE A 22 15.22 3.09 8.57
C ILE A 22 13.99 2.18 8.49
N ARG A 23 13.46 1.76 9.63
CA ARG A 23 12.25 0.94 9.75
C ARG A 23 11.07 1.58 9.04
N ASP A 24 10.84 2.87 9.20
CA ASP A 24 9.74 3.58 8.56
C ASP A 24 9.89 3.66 7.04
N ARG A 25 11.13 3.89 6.56
CA ARG A 25 11.45 3.88 5.12
C ARG A 25 11.25 2.49 4.53
N VAL A 26 11.76 1.44 5.18
CA VAL A 26 11.59 0.04 4.77
C VAL A 26 10.12 -0.36 4.78
N SER A 27 9.38 0.01 5.83
CA SER A 27 7.93 -0.22 5.94
C SER A 27 7.15 0.42 4.80
N ARG A 28 7.56 1.62 4.36
CA ARG A 28 6.94 2.28 3.22
C ARG A 28 7.25 1.54 1.93
N GLY A 29 8.52 1.25 1.66
CA GLY A 29 8.93 0.51 0.46
C GLY A 29 8.27 -0.86 0.32
N ILE A 30 8.16 -1.61 1.43
CA ILE A 30 7.45 -2.90 1.45
C ILE A 30 5.96 -2.73 1.11
N ARG A 31 5.30 -1.70 1.65
CA ARG A 31 3.89 -1.43 1.33
C ARG A 31 3.70 -1.04 -0.13
N ASP A 32 4.61 -0.23 -0.69
CA ASP A 32 4.57 0.21 -2.09
C ASP A 32 4.81 -0.97 -3.05
N GLU A 33 5.79 -1.83 -2.74
CA GLU A 33 6.05 -3.05 -3.49
C GLU A 33 4.86 -4.01 -3.43
N LEU A 34 4.29 -4.23 -2.24
CA LEU A 34 3.10 -5.06 -2.07
C LEU A 34 1.92 -4.50 -2.89
N ALA A 35 1.67 -3.19 -2.85
CA ALA A 35 0.61 -2.55 -3.62
C ALA A 35 0.81 -2.76 -5.13
N THR A 36 2.05 -2.68 -5.61
CA THR A 36 2.41 -2.91 -7.01
C THR A 36 2.21 -4.37 -7.41
N ARG A 37 2.62 -5.33 -6.57
CA ARG A 37 2.42 -6.76 -6.82
C ARG A 37 0.96 -7.13 -6.87
N VAL A 38 0.19 -6.71 -5.86
CA VAL A 38 -1.26 -6.94 -5.80
C VAL A 38 -1.94 -6.29 -7.00
N GLY A 39 -1.58 -5.05 -7.36
CA GLY A 39 -2.12 -4.38 -8.53
C GLY A 39 -1.87 -5.15 -9.84
N ARG A 40 -0.65 -5.64 -10.04
CA ARG A 40 -0.28 -6.46 -11.21
C ARG A 40 -1.01 -7.81 -11.22
N ALA A 41 -1.12 -8.48 -10.08
CA ALA A 41 -1.79 -9.76 -9.97
C ALA A 41 -3.29 -9.64 -10.27
N LEU A 42 -3.95 -8.63 -9.69
CA LEU A 42 -5.36 -8.34 -10.00
C LEU A 42 -5.57 -7.98 -11.47
N ALA A 43 -4.68 -7.16 -12.05
CA ALA A 43 -4.80 -6.76 -13.45
C ALA A 43 -4.73 -7.94 -14.44
N ARG A 44 -4.09 -9.07 -14.08
CA ARG A 44 -4.05 -10.27 -14.94
C ARG A 44 -5.41 -10.97 -15.06
N GLU A 45 -6.30 -10.77 -14.10
CA GLU A 45 -7.64 -11.36 -14.07
C GLU A 45 -8.70 -10.44 -14.70
N LEU A 46 -8.31 -9.21 -15.05
CA LEU A 46 -9.19 -8.18 -15.58
C LEU A 46 -8.92 -7.97 -17.07
N ASN A 47 -9.98 -7.72 -17.84
CA ASN A 47 -9.83 -7.29 -19.23
C ASN A 47 -9.53 -5.77 -19.32
N ASP A 48 -9.10 -5.30 -20.50
CA ASP A 48 -8.72 -3.91 -20.71
C ASP A 48 -9.82 -2.90 -20.35
N GLN A 49 -11.09 -3.24 -20.64
CA GLN A 49 -12.23 -2.40 -20.31
C GLN A 49 -12.42 -2.27 -18.79
N GLN A 50 -12.29 -3.37 -18.05
CA GLN A 50 -12.35 -3.39 -16.60
C GLN A 50 -11.20 -2.61 -15.96
N ILE A 51 -9.98 -2.75 -16.51
CA ILE A 51 -8.82 -1.99 -16.07
C ILE A 51 -9.05 -0.49 -16.28
N ALA A 52 -9.54 -0.09 -17.47
CA ALA A 52 -9.81 1.31 -17.78
C ALA A 52 -10.89 1.89 -16.86
N GLN A 53 -12.01 1.17 -16.65
CA GLN A 53 -13.08 1.59 -15.76
C GLN A 53 -12.56 1.76 -14.32
N PHE A 54 -11.80 0.79 -13.81
CA PHE A 54 -11.25 0.89 -12.46
C PHE A 54 -10.28 2.08 -12.32
N ARG A 55 -9.43 2.36 -13.33
CA ARG A 55 -8.53 3.52 -13.32
C ARG A 55 -9.30 4.82 -13.19
N GLN A 56 -10.36 5.02 -13.97
CA GLN A 56 -11.19 6.23 -13.89
C GLN A 56 -11.79 6.42 -12.49
N LEU A 57 -12.25 5.35 -11.85
CA LEU A 57 -12.75 5.40 -10.47
C LEU A 57 -11.63 5.71 -9.46
N HIS A 58 -10.45 5.11 -9.65
CA HIS A 58 -9.29 5.29 -8.78
C HIS A 58 -8.72 6.72 -8.86
N ASP A 59 -8.59 7.25 -10.07
CA ASP A 59 -8.11 8.60 -10.37
C ASP A 59 -9.15 9.67 -10.03
N ARG A 60 -10.36 9.24 -9.61
CA ARG A 60 -11.47 10.09 -9.14
C ARG A 60 -11.99 11.01 -10.24
N GLU A 61 -11.99 10.51 -11.47
CA GLU A 61 -12.56 11.21 -12.62
C GLU A 61 -14.05 11.47 -12.34
N ARG A 62 -14.42 12.75 -12.22
CA ARG A 62 -15.73 13.16 -11.68
C ARG A 62 -16.88 12.51 -12.43
N ASP A 63 -16.88 12.63 -13.75
CA ASP A 63 -17.98 12.17 -14.59
C ASP A 63 -18.07 10.65 -14.58
N ALA A 64 -16.94 9.95 -14.60
CA ALA A 64 -16.90 8.50 -14.51
C ALA A 64 -17.39 7.98 -13.15
N VAL A 65 -16.98 8.61 -12.04
CA VAL A 65 -17.43 8.25 -10.69
C VAL A 65 -18.93 8.47 -10.54
N VAL A 66 -19.44 9.63 -10.97
CA VAL A 66 -20.87 9.94 -10.87
C VAL A 66 -21.69 9.00 -11.73
N ALA A 67 -21.32 8.80 -13.00
CA ALA A 67 -22.03 7.89 -13.89
C ALA A 67 -22.05 6.46 -13.34
N TRP A 68 -20.88 5.94 -12.94
CA TRP A 68 -20.78 4.57 -12.42
C TRP A 68 -21.65 4.36 -11.18
N VAL A 69 -21.64 5.30 -10.23
CA VAL A 69 -22.46 5.19 -9.00
C VAL A 69 -23.95 5.23 -9.33
N GLN A 70 -24.39 6.12 -10.22
CA GLN A 70 -25.81 6.20 -10.60
C GLN A 70 -26.29 4.93 -11.31
N GLU A 71 -25.47 4.37 -12.18
CA GLU A 71 -25.80 3.18 -12.96
C GLU A 71 -25.76 1.89 -12.14
N ASN A 72 -24.72 1.72 -11.30
CA ASN A 72 -24.44 0.46 -10.63
C ASN A 72 -24.94 0.40 -9.18
N ARG A 73 -25.23 1.56 -8.58
CA ARG A 73 -25.67 1.71 -7.20
C ARG A 73 -26.82 2.73 -7.07
N PRO A 74 -27.98 2.46 -7.70
CA PRO A 74 -29.18 3.22 -7.41
C PRO A 74 -29.48 3.14 -5.91
N GLY A 75 -29.66 4.28 -5.24
CA GLY A 75 -29.86 4.33 -3.78
C GLY A 75 -28.58 4.26 -2.95
N PHE A 76 -27.39 4.47 -3.53
CA PHE A 76 -26.12 4.48 -2.78
C PHE A 76 -26.11 5.42 -1.57
N ALA A 77 -26.97 6.44 -1.55
CA ALA A 77 -27.08 7.40 -0.45
C ALA A 77 -27.53 6.75 0.87
N ASP A 78 -28.29 5.65 0.79
CA ASP A 78 -28.77 4.88 1.95
C ASP A 78 -27.88 3.66 2.25
N ASP A 79 -26.79 3.45 1.50
CA ASP A 79 -25.90 2.30 1.68
C ASP A 79 -24.99 2.52 2.91
N PRO A 80 -25.07 1.66 3.95
CA PRO A 80 -24.23 1.78 5.16
C PRO A 80 -22.73 1.66 4.89
N LEU A 81 -22.32 1.17 3.72
CA LEU A 81 -20.95 1.25 3.28
C LEU A 81 -20.49 2.69 3.06
N LEU A 82 -21.33 3.55 2.48
CA LEU A 82 -20.99 4.94 2.23
C LEU A 82 -20.67 5.66 3.55
N ASP A 83 -21.49 5.46 4.57
CA ASP A 83 -21.27 6.02 5.91
C ASP A 83 -19.96 5.54 6.53
N ARG A 84 -19.69 4.24 6.45
CA ARG A 84 -18.42 3.65 6.94
C ARG A 84 -17.20 4.17 6.20
N ILE A 85 -17.35 4.52 4.92
CA ILE A 85 -16.28 5.13 4.13
C ILE A 85 -16.12 6.59 4.53
N ALA A 86 -17.21 7.36 4.60
CA ALA A 86 -17.22 8.77 4.99
C ALA A 86 -16.57 8.99 6.36
N ALA A 87 -16.83 8.11 7.33
CA ALA A 87 -16.24 8.16 8.67
C ALA A 87 -14.69 8.04 8.71
N ARG A 88 -14.03 7.69 7.59
CA ARG A 88 -12.57 7.61 7.47
C ARG A 88 -11.93 8.91 6.99
N PHE A 89 -12.75 9.86 6.54
CA PHE A 89 -12.30 11.14 6.01
C PHE A 89 -12.56 12.25 7.06
N SER A 90 -11.87 13.38 6.92
CA SER A 90 -12.22 14.58 7.67
C SER A 90 -13.60 15.07 7.26
N ALA A 91 -14.29 15.80 8.15
CA ALA A 91 -15.59 16.37 7.86
C ALA A 91 -15.58 17.29 6.62
N ASP A 92 -14.45 17.95 6.35
CA ASP A 92 -14.25 18.84 5.20
C ASP A 92 -13.84 18.13 3.90
N ALA A 93 -13.78 16.80 3.89
CA ALA A 93 -13.36 16.07 2.70
C ALA A 93 -14.35 16.30 1.53
N PRO A 94 -13.86 16.57 0.31
CA PRO A 94 -14.74 16.76 -0.83
C PRO A 94 -15.60 15.52 -1.07
N ARG A 95 -16.91 15.71 -1.30
CA ARG A 95 -17.85 14.61 -1.54
C ARG A 95 -17.41 13.67 -2.66
N LEU A 96 -16.77 14.20 -3.70
CA LEU A 96 -16.22 13.41 -4.81
C LEU A 96 -15.17 12.39 -4.32
N VAL A 97 -14.33 12.74 -3.35
CA VAL A 97 -13.30 11.83 -2.81
C VAL A 97 -13.96 10.66 -2.09
N VAL A 98 -15.00 10.92 -1.30
CA VAL A 98 -15.78 9.89 -0.59
C VAL A 98 -16.51 8.99 -1.59
N LEU A 99 -17.14 9.57 -2.61
CA LEU A 99 -17.84 8.84 -3.67
C LEU A 99 -16.90 7.97 -4.51
N ALA A 100 -15.72 8.49 -4.87
CA ALA A 100 -14.73 7.72 -5.63
C ALA A 100 -14.22 6.52 -4.81
N GLU A 101 -13.95 6.70 -3.52
CA GLU A 101 -13.57 5.60 -2.63
C GLU A 101 -14.70 4.56 -2.49
N TYR A 102 -15.95 5.01 -2.41
CA TYR A 102 -17.13 4.13 -2.43
C TYR A 102 -17.22 3.33 -3.73
N ALA A 103 -17.11 4.00 -4.88
CA ALA A 103 -17.19 3.37 -6.19
C ALA A 103 -16.05 2.35 -6.37
N ALA A 104 -14.80 2.75 -6.16
CA ALA A 104 -13.63 1.88 -6.31
C ALA A 104 -13.69 0.65 -5.38
N ARG A 105 -14.09 0.81 -4.11
CA ARG A 105 -14.25 -0.33 -3.18
C ARG A 105 -15.33 -1.29 -3.62
N THR A 106 -16.44 -0.74 -4.08
CA THR A 106 -17.60 -1.51 -4.52
C THR A 106 -17.26 -2.29 -5.78
N TRP A 107 -16.67 -1.62 -6.76
CA TRP A 107 -16.15 -2.20 -7.98
C TRP A 107 -15.22 -3.39 -7.69
N LEU A 108 -14.23 -3.20 -6.80
CA LEU A 108 -13.29 -4.28 -6.43
C LEU A 108 -13.97 -5.48 -5.77
N ARG A 109 -15.11 -5.32 -5.08
CA ARG A 109 -15.84 -6.47 -4.52
C ARG A 109 -16.55 -7.28 -5.59
N GLU A 110 -17.05 -6.62 -6.62
CA GLU A 110 -17.82 -7.26 -7.70
C GLU A 110 -16.91 -7.90 -8.74
N HIS A 111 -15.81 -7.24 -9.07
CA HIS A 111 -14.91 -7.65 -10.14
C HIS A 111 -13.66 -8.39 -9.67
N CYS A 112 -13.33 -8.35 -8.36
CA CYS A 112 -12.16 -9.04 -7.82
C CYS A 112 -12.52 -9.90 -6.58
N PRO A 113 -13.36 -10.94 -6.70
CA PRO A 113 -13.75 -11.79 -5.58
C PRO A 113 -12.55 -12.49 -4.91
N GLY A 114 -11.49 -12.80 -5.68
CA GLY A 114 -10.25 -13.41 -5.20
C GLY A 114 -9.25 -12.45 -4.55
N ARG A 115 -9.55 -11.14 -4.46
CA ARG A 115 -8.58 -10.13 -4.02
C ARG A 115 -7.94 -10.43 -2.67
N ARG A 116 -8.71 -10.97 -1.73
CA ARG A 116 -8.19 -11.33 -0.39
C ARG A 116 -7.12 -12.41 -0.49
N GLU A 117 -7.31 -13.40 -1.34
CA GLU A 117 -6.34 -14.48 -1.53
C GLU A 117 -5.10 -13.97 -2.26
N VAL A 118 -5.28 -13.16 -3.31
CA VAL A 118 -4.17 -12.48 -3.99
C VAL A 118 -3.31 -11.69 -2.99
N VAL A 119 -3.94 -10.87 -2.15
CA VAL A 119 -3.21 -10.11 -1.11
C VAL A 119 -2.46 -11.04 -0.15
N ARG A 120 -3.07 -12.14 0.29
CA ARG A 120 -2.42 -13.11 1.18
C ARG A 120 -1.22 -13.77 0.53
N THR A 121 -1.37 -14.22 -0.71
CA THR A 121 -0.31 -14.86 -1.49
C THR A 121 0.85 -13.91 -1.72
N GLU A 122 0.59 -12.67 -2.11
CA GLU A 122 1.63 -11.67 -2.33
C GLU A 122 2.32 -11.24 -1.03
N ILE A 123 1.59 -11.16 0.10
CA ILE A 123 2.20 -10.92 1.42
C ILE A 123 3.16 -12.06 1.79
N ALA A 124 2.73 -13.32 1.61
CA ALA A 124 3.56 -14.48 1.92
C ALA A 124 4.81 -14.52 1.03
N ALA A 125 4.65 -14.33 -0.28
CA ALA A 125 5.77 -14.29 -1.22
C ALA A 125 6.74 -13.15 -0.92
N LEU A 126 6.23 -11.97 -0.58
CA LEU A 126 7.06 -10.82 -0.23
C LEU A 126 7.83 -11.04 1.08
N ARG A 127 7.20 -11.64 2.10
CA ARG A 127 7.87 -12.04 3.34
C ARG A 127 9.02 -13.00 3.06
N ASP A 128 8.76 -14.07 2.31
CA ASP A 128 9.76 -15.09 2.02
C ASP A 128 10.94 -14.51 1.20
N GLU A 129 10.66 -13.54 0.30
CA GLU A 129 11.69 -12.80 -0.43
C GLU A 129 12.53 -11.90 0.49
N ILE A 130 11.90 -11.15 1.41
CA ILE A 130 12.61 -10.31 2.38
C ILE A 130 13.53 -11.16 3.26
N MET A 131 13.05 -12.32 3.72
CA MET A 131 13.86 -13.22 4.56
C MET A 131 15.04 -13.82 3.78
N ARG A 132 14.88 -14.06 2.49
CA ARG A 132 15.93 -14.60 1.61
C ARG A 132 16.97 -13.54 1.23
N ASP A 133 16.54 -12.31 0.97
CA ASP A 133 17.42 -11.19 0.58
C ASP A 133 16.99 -9.86 1.24
N PRO A 134 17.33 -9.66 2.52
CA PRO A 134 16.99 -8.43 3.24
C PRO A 134 17.60 -7.18 2.62
N SER A 135 18.81 -7.30 2.03
CA SER A 135 19.55 -6.18 1.42
C SER A 135 18.84 -5.51 0.25
N ARG A 136 17.93 -6.23 -0.43
CA ARG A 136 17.08 -5.65 -1.47
C ARG A 136 16.12 -4.60 -0.95
N PHE A 137 15.69 -4.72 0.31
CA PHE A 137 14.65 -3.88 0.92
C PHE A 137 15.22 -2.89 1.94
N VAL A 138 16.36 -3.20 2.53
CA VAL A 138 17.07 -2.33 3.47
C VAL A 138 18.08 -1.46 2.70
N PRO A 139 18.01 -0.12 2.80
CA PRO A 139 18.99 0.74 2.14
C PRO A 139 20.41 0.43 2.63
N SER A 140 21.37 0.33 1.71
CA SER A 140 22.78 -0.05 1.97
C SER A 140 23.51 0.88 2.96
N ASP A 141 23.05 2.14 3.10
CA ASP A 141 23.53 3.13 4.08
C ASP A 141 23.19 2.78 5.55
N ALA A 142 22.46 1.69 5.79
CA ALA A 142 22.24 1.14 7.14
C ALA A 142 23.47 0.39 7.71
N SER A 143 24.58 0.35 6.99
CA SER A 143 25.85 -0.14 7.53
C SER A 143 26.36 0.83 8.59
N PRO A 144 26.69 0.40 9.83
CA PRO A 144 27.34 1.27 10.79
C PRO A 144 28.63 1.78 10.14
N SER A 145 28.72 3.09 9.94
CA SER A 145 29.91 3.74 9.42
C SER A 145 31.11 3.19 10.20
N ARG A 146 32.02 2.52 9.49
CA ARG A 146 33.31 2.12 10.06
C ARG A 146 33.94 3.36 10.69
N PRO A 147 34.44 3.30 11.94
CA PRO A 147 35.12 4.44 12.54
C PRO A 147 36.27 4.84 11.61
N ASN A 148 36.23 6.09 11.17
CA ASN A 148 37.22 6.67 10.29
C ASN A 148 38.58 6.66 11.01
N ALA A 149 39.46 5.71 10.66
CA ALA A 149 40.81 5.64 11.18
C ALA A 149 41.68 6.69 10.47
N TYR A 150 41.46 7.96 10.78
CA TYR A 150 42.39 9.04 10.44
C TYR A 150 42.55 9.96 11.63
N THR A 151 43.49 9.62 12.49
CA THR A 151 44.29 10.63 13.22
C THR A 151 45.73 10.13 13.19
N THR A 152 46.47 10.72 12.28
CA THR A 152 47.93 10.60 12.12
C THR A 152 48.62 10.88 13.46
N PRO A 153 49.65 10.11 13.85
CA PRO A 153 50.41 10.43 15.06
C PRO A 153 51.24 11.70 14.82
N GLN A 154 51.08 12.68 15.71
CA GLN A 154 52.07 13.74 15.91
C GLN A 154 53.43 13.08 16.17
N ARG A 155 54.45 13.43 15.38
CA ARG A 155 55.84 13.34 15.81
C ARG A 155 56.38 14.75 15.94
N ASP A 156 56.61 15.11 17.20
CA ASP A 156 57.69 15.98 17.66
C ASP A 156 58.96 15.80 16.81
N ARG A 157 59.40 16.88 16.15
CA ARG A 157 60.70 17.54 16.40
C ARG A 157 60.90 18.73 15.46
#